data_AF-B3SFH9-F1
#
_entry.id   AF-B3SFH9-F1
#
_cell.length_a   1.000
_cell.length_b   1.000
_cell.length_c   1.000
_cell.angle_alpha   90.00
_cell.angle_beta   90.00
_cell.angle_gamma   90.00
#
_symmetry.space_group_name_H-M   'P 1'
#
loop_
_entity.id
_entity.type
_entity.pdbx_description
1 polymer ?
#
loop_
_entity_poly.entity_id
_entity_poly.type
_entity_poly.pdbx_seq_one_letter_code
_entity_poly.pdbx_strand_id
1 'polypeptide(L)'
;MASSNVEINDATQHFILGDVADLPTETLPTKKEVLLSYLYIRNQIKLTNNRLLLVKKDKMEILDRLAYKVVSLWNRASIPCLSLKNVKRKILTTVAALGSFSKINASQRLNTLLIASKKQSYDRLFDICRCKCLKKSFKKEIDPLLFRDVGCRCSINLQPSKWEFYIDQCTIRKMIIESKDAGEMIPMQQIYDEKKIKWKKKIIATATDSEHNRESSKTESPSSESDVTYCSRCNKVTRSRIKCNKLLKYPRLAAALYRFDISPHVASV
;
A
#
# COMPACT_ATOMS: atom_id res chain seq x y z
N MET A 1 -39.08 1.40 -32.75
CA MET A 1 -37.75 1.89 -32.32
C MET A 1 -37.63 1.58 -30.84
N ALA A 2 -36.88 0.53 -30.50
CA ALA A 2 -36.71 0.10 -29.12
C ALA A 2 -35.67 1.01 -28.44
N SER A 3 -36.14 1.89 -27.56
CA SER A 3 -35.28 2.64 -26.66
C SER A 3 -34.65 1.68 -25.66
N SER A 4 -33.39 1.31 -25.93
CA SER A 4 -32.57 0.57 -24.99
C SER A 4 -32.26 1.45 -23.78
N ASN A 5 -33.00 1.23 -22.70
CA ASN A 5 -32.65 1.71 -21.37
C ASN A 5 -31.33 1.03 -20.96
N VAL A 6 -30.22 1.74 -21.13
CA VAL A 6 -28.94 1.37 -20.51
C VAL A 6 -29.10 1.67 -19.03
N GLU A 7 -29.35 0.63 -18.23
CA GLU A 7 -29.17 0.67 -16.79
C GLU A 7 -27.70 0.98 -16.50
N ILE A 8 -27.40 2.26 -16.28
CA ILE A 8 -26.06 2.71 -15.90
C ILE A 8 -25.82 2.17 -14.48
N ASN A 9 -25.02 1.11 -14.42
CA ASN A 9 -24.51 0.48 -13.21
C ASN A 9 -24.07 1.51 -12.15
N ASP A 10 -24.84 1.60 -11.07
CA ASP A 10 -24.60 2.39 -9.84
C ASP A 10 -23.34 1.94 -9.06
N ALA A 11 -22.49 1.10 -9.66
CA ALA A 11 -21.32 0.46 -9.03
C ALA A 11 -19.99 1.20 -9.26
N THR A 12 -19.97 2.28 -10.04
CA THR A 12 -18.75 3.03 -10.41
C THR A 12 -18.52 4.29 -9.58
N GLN A 13 -19.51 4.74 -8.80
CA GLN A 13 -19.43 5.95 -8.00
C GLN A 13 -19.32 5.65 -6.51
N HIS A 14 -18.29 6.17 -5.85
CA HIS A 14 -18.17 6.09 -4.40
C HIS A 14 -18.84 7.31 -3.76
N PHE A 15 -19.80 7.10 -2.86
CA PHE A 15 -20.66 8.16 -2.30
C PHE A 15 -19.95 9.41 -1.76
N ILE A 16 -18.70 9.28 -1.30
CA ILE A 16 -17.86 10.40 -0.83
C ILE A 16 -16.85 10.88 -1.86
N LEU A 17 -16.28 9.95 -2.61
CA LEU A 17 -15.08 10.22 -3.41
C LEU A 17 -15.44 10.58 -4.86
N GLY A 18 -16.67 10.29 -5.29
CA GLY A 18 -17.10 10.44 -6.67
C GLY A 18 -16.68 9.25 -7.52
N ASP A 19 -16.46 9.51 -8.81
CA ASP A 19 -16.29 8.47 -9.81
C ASP A 19 -14.92 7.79 -9.71
N VAL A 20 -14.93 6.47 -9.85
CA VAL A 20 -13.71 5.67 -9.84
C VAL A 20 -12.89 5.95 -11.09
N ALA A 21 -11.68 6.50 -10.90
CA ALA A 21 -10.75 6.87 -11.97
C ALA A 21 -9.33 6.38 -11.67
N ASP A 22 -8.49 6.27 -12.70
CA ASP A 22 -7.06 6.01 -12.53
C ASP A 22 -6.31 7.25 -12.00
N LEU A 23 -5.02 7.10 -11.69
CA LEU A 23 -4.19 8.23 -11.23
C LEU A 23 -4.00 9.29 -12.32
N PRO A 24 -3.91 10.58 -11.96
CA PRO A 24 -3.51 11.62 -12.88
C PRO A 24 -2.09 11.37 -13.40
N THR A 25 -1.85 11.73 -14.65
CA THR A 25 -0.54 11.56 -15.31
C THR A 25 0.35 12.78 -15.20
N GLU A 26 -0.23 13.96 -14.97
CA GLU A 26 0.44 15.26 -15.08
C GLU A 26 0.55 16.00 -13.75
N THR A 27 -0.07 15.50 -12.68
CA THR A 27 -0.01 16.14 -11.35
C THR A 27 0.33 15.12 -10.28
N LEU A 28 0.87 15.58 -9.16
CA LEU A 28 1.08 14.69 -8.02
C LEU A 28 -0.26 14.35 -7.39
N PRO A 29 -0.48 13.08 -7.00
CA PRO A 29 -1.79 12.63 -6.63
C PRO A 29 -2.18 13.07 -5.21
N THR A 30 -3.46 13.40 -5.02
CA THR A 30 -4.09 13.59 -3.71
C THR A 30 -4.41 12.25 -3.06
N LYS A 31 -4.75 12.26 -1.77
CA LYS A 31 -5.22 11.01 -1.12
C LYS A 31 -6.52 10.52 -1.75
N LYS A 32 -7.40 11.42 -2.18
CA LYS A 32 -8.63 11.11 -2.91
C LYS A 32 -8.32 10.33 -4.19
N GLU A 33 -7.45 10.85 -5.03
CA GLU A 33 -7.06 10.23 -6.31
C GLU A 33 -6.40 8.86 -6.10
N VAL A 34 -5.55 8.71 -5.07
CA VAL A 34 -4.98 7.40 -4.70
C VAL A 34 -6.06 6.39 -4.31
N LEU A 35 -7.10 6.82 -3.59
CA LEU A 35 -8.22 5.94 -3.23
C LEU A 35 -9.08 5.57 -4.45
N LEU A 36 -9.36 6.53 -5.34
CA LEU A 36 -10.10 6.27 -6.57
C LEU A 36 -9.34 5.29 -7.46
N SER A 37 -8.03 5.47 -7.65
CA SER A 37 -7.20 4.54 -8.44
C SER A 37 -7.08 3.16 -7.78
N TYR A 38 -7.07 3.09 -6.44
CA TYR A 38 -7.16 1.80 -5.73
C TYR A 38 -8.45 1.05 -6.09
N LEU A 39 -9.59 1.74 -6.08
CA LEU A 39 -10.88 1.17 -6.47
C LEU A 39 -10.92 0.80 -7.96
N TYR A 40 -10.31 1.61 -8.82
CA TYR A 40 -10.19 1.36 -10.25
C TYR A 40 -9.43 0.06 -10.52
N ILE A 41 -8.21 -0.08 -9.98
CA ILE A 41 -7.40 -1.29 -10.15
C ILE A 41 -8.10 -2.52 -9.55
N ARG A 42 -8.79 -2.35 -8.42
CA ARG A 42 -9.62 -3.41 -7.82
C ARG A 42 -10.70 -3.88 -8.78
N ASN A 43 -11.44 -2.96 -9.39
CA ASN A 43 -12.52 -3.30 -10.32
C ASN A 43 -11.96 -3.99 -11.57
N GLN A 44 -10.83 -3.51 -12.11
CA GLN A 44 -10.13 -4.16 -13.23
C GLN A 44 -9.73 -5.61 -12.91
N ILE A 45 -9.18 -5.88 -11.72
CA ILE A 45 -8.80 -7.25 -11.32
C ILE A 45 -10.02 -8.15 -11.14
N LYS A 46 -11.12 -7.63 -10.58
CA LYS A 46 -12.37 -8.40 -10.44
C LYS A 46 -12.95 -8.80 -11.79
N LEU A 47 -12.98 -7.86 -12.74
CA LEU A 47 -13.44 -8.09 -14.11
C LEU A 47 -12.55 -9.12 -14.81
N THR A 48 -11.22 -8.92 -14.75
CA THR A 48 -10.25 -9.83 -15.40
C THR A 48 -10.34 -11.26 -14.88
N ASN A 49 -10.52 -11.44 -13.57
CA ASN A 49 -10.59 -12.76 -12.95
C ASN A 49 -11.99 -13.37 -12.96
N ASN A 50 -13.00 -12.64 -13.46
CA ASN A 50 -14.42 -12.98 -13.38
C ASN A 50 -14.86 -13.39 -11.95
N ARG A 51 -14.45 -12.60 -10.94
CA ARG A 51 -14.67 -12.89 -9.51
C ARG A 51 -15.30 -11.72 -8.76
N LEU A 52 -16.31 -12.02 -7.95
CA LEU A 52 -16.98 -11.04 -7.09
C LEU A 52 -16.13 -10.64 -5.86
N LEU A 53 -15.38 -11.59 -5.31
CA LEU A 53 -14.59 -11.42 -4.08
C LEU A 53 -13.10 -11.39 -4.35
N LEU A 54 -12.40 -10.46 -3.68
CA LEU A 54 -10.95 -10.34 -3.75
C LEU A 54 -10.29 -11.30 -2.76
N VAL A 55 -9.29 -12.05 -3.22
CA VAL A 55 -8.41 -12.81 -2.33
C VAL A 55 -7.26 -11.94 -1.80
N LYS A 56 -6.57 -12.40 -0.76
CA LYS A 56 -5.42 -11.69 -0.16
C LYS A 56 -4.32 -11.36 -1.18
N LYS A 57 -4.09 -12.26 -2.14
CA LYS A 57 -3.13 -12.08 -3.24
C LYS A 57 -3.47 -10.86 -4.10
N ASP A 58 -4.75 -10.69 -4.45
CA ASP A 58 -5.22 -9.57 -5.26
C ASP A 58 -5.00 -8.24 -4.54
N LYS A 59 -5.24 -8.19 -3.22
CA LYS A 59 -4.97 -6.98 -2.43
C LYS A 59 -3.51 -6.55 -2.51
N MET A 60 -2.58 -7.50 -2.42
CA MET A 60 -1.16 -7.20 -2.57
C MET A 60 -0.81 -6.75 -3.98
N GLU A 61 -1.41 -7.36 -5.00
CA GLU A 61 -1.22 -6.94 -6.38
C GLU A 61 -1.72 -5.52 -6.65
N ILE A 62 -2.89 -5.15 -6.13
CA ILE A 62 -3.42 -3.78 -6.22
C ILE A 62 -2.44 -2.78 -5.61
N LEU A 63 -1.97 -3.06 -4.40
CA LEU A 63 -1.03 -2.19 -3.68
C LEU A 63 0.30 -2.05 -4.43
N ASP A 64 0.77 -3.13 -5.04
CA ASP A 64 2.00 -3.14 -5.80
C ASP A 64 1.88 -2.26 -7.05
N ARG A 65 0.86 -2.49 -7.88
CA ARG A 65 0.58 -1.68 -9.07
C ARG A 65 0.44 -0.20 -8.72
N LEU A 66 -0.36 0.12 -7.71
CA LEU A 66 -0.62 1.50 -7.31
C LEU A 66 0.62 2.17 -6.73
N ALA A 67 1.38 1.50 -5.86
CA ALA A 67 2.60 2.06 -5.28
C ALA A 67 3.64 2.38 -6.36
N TYR A 68 3.78 1.53 -7.39
CA TYR A 68 4.65 1.80 -8.52
C TYR A 68 4.22 3.04 -9.31
N LYS A 69 2.93 3.16 -9.66
CA LYS A 69 2.41 4.34 -10.36
C LYS A 69 2.67 5.63 -9.57
N VAL A 70 2.36 5.63 -8.27
CA VAL A 70 2.62 6.80 -7.40
C VAL A 70 4.11 7.14 -7.37
N VAL A 71 5.00 6.16 -7.14
CA VAL A 71 6.44 6.41 -7.11
C VAL A 71 6.94 6.94 -8.46
N SER A 72 6.42 6.41 -9.57
CA SER A 72 6.80 6.87 -10.91
C SER A 72 6.42 8.32 -11.16
N LEU A 73 5.23 8.76 -10.74
CA LEU A 73 4.80 10.17 -10.85
C LEU A 73 5.72 11.10 -10.05
N TRP A 74 6.04 10.71 -8.81
CA TRP A 74 6.93 11.49 -7.95
C TRP A 74 8.36 11.57 -8.50
N ASN A 75 8.85 10.48 -9.09
CA ASN A 75 10.15 10.45 -9.75
C ASN A 75 10.17 11.30 -11.03
N ARG A 76 9.09 11.29 -11.83
CA ARG A 76 8.95 12.17 -13.01
C ARG A 76 9.00 13.65 -12.62
N ALA A 77 8.36 14.01 -11.51
CA ALA A 77 8.45 15.34 -10.92
C ALA A 77 9.83 15.65 -10.30
N SER A 78 10.78 14.72 -10.33
CA SER A 78 12.12 14.84 -9.72
C SER A 78 12.08 15.18 -8.21
N ILE A 79 11.03 14.74 -7.51
CA ILE A 79 10.89 14.95 -6.06
C ILE A 79 11.34 13.69 -5.32
N PRO A 80 12.29 13.79 -4.37
CA PRO A 80 12.75 12.63 -3.61
C PRO A 80 11.62 11.99 -2.81
N CYS A 81 11.36 10.71 -3.07
CA CYS A 81 10.23 10.00 -2.50
C CYS A 81 10.63 8.94 -1.45
N LEU A 82 9.65 8.47 -0.69
CA LEU A 82 9.81 7.35 0.24
C LEU A 82 10.09 6.04 -0.51
N SER A 83 10.70 5.07 0.17
CA SER A 83 10.86 3.72 -0.38
C SER A 83 9.50 3.08 -0.72
N LEU A 84 9.48 2.22 -1.74
CA LEU A 84 8.25 1.55 -2.21
C LEU A 84 7.50 0.84 -1.07
N LYS A 85 8.23 0.20 -0.14
CA LYS A 85 7.65 -0.44 1.06
C LYS A 85 6.88 0.56 1.95
N ASN A 86 7.42 1.76 2.14
CA ASN A 86 6.78 2.81 2.92
C ASN A 86 5.60 3.44 2.17
N VAL A 87 5.69 3.57 0.84
CA VAL A 87 4.57 4.01 -0.01
C VAL A 87 3.40 3.02 0.10
N LYS A 88 3.65 1.71 -0.07
CA LYS A 88 2.62 0.66 0.12
C LYS A 88 1.96 0.74 1.49
N ARG A 89 2.76 0.91 2.57
CA ARG A 89 2.22 1.08 3.93
C ARG A 89 1.31 2.31 4.02
N LYS A 90 1.72 3.43 3.42
CA LYS A 90 0.94 4.66 3.42
C LYS A 90 -0.39 4.49 2.66
N ILE A 91 -0.36 3.85 1.49
CA ILE A 91 -1.57 3.51 0.72
C ILE A 91 -2.51 2.65 1.58
N LEU A 92 -1.98 1.61 2.22
CA LEU A 92 -2.75 0.75 3.13
C LEU A 92 -3.43 1.55 4.26
N THR A 93 -2.69 2.46 4.90
CA THR A 93 -3.27 3.34 5.94
C THR A 93 -4.37 4.24 5.38
N THR A 94 -4.19 4.78 4.18
CA THR A 94 -5.20 5.61 3.51
C THR A 94 -6.45 4.80 3.15
N VAL A 95 -6.29 3.57 2.64
CA VAL A 95 -7.41 2.65 2.35
C VAL A 95 -8.13 2.21 3.64
N ALA A 96 -7.39 1.93 4.71
CA ALA A 96 -7.98 1.60 6.00
C ALA A 96 -8.83 2.77 6.56
N ALA A 97 -8.40 4.01 6.33
CA ALA A 97 -9.18 5.19 6.69
C ALA A 97 -10.50 5.29 5.90
N LEU A 98 -10.54 4.83 4.65
CA LEU A 98 -11.78 4.75 3.87
C LEU A 98 -12.81 3.80 4.52
N GLY A 99 -12.37 2.67 5.07
CA GLY A 99 -13.23 1.74 5.81
C GLY A 99 -13.85 2.32 7.09
N SER A 100 -13.39 3.48 7.56
CA SER A 100 -14.06 4.19 8.65
C SER A 100 -15.33 4.92 8.18
N PHE A 101 -15.50 5.17 6.88
CA PHE A 101 -16.66 5.87 6.32
C PHE A 101 -17.85 4.94 6.09
N SER A 102 -17.60 3.67 5.77
CA SER A 102 -18.65 2.65 5.75
C SER A 102 -19.29 2.44 7.12
N LYS A 103 -18.66 2.94 8.19
CA LYS A 103 -19.19 2.92 9.56
C LYS A 103 -19.92 4.20 9.97
N ILE A 104 -20.05 5.19 9.07
CA ILE A 104 -20.82 6.40 9.34
C ILE A 104 -22.30 6.05 9.19
N ASN A 105 -23.00 6.06 10.33
CA ASN A 105 -24.44 5.77 10.42
C ASN A 105 -25.24 6.77 9.59
N ALA A 106 -26.43 6.39 9.13
CA ALA A 106 -27.29 7.26 8.31
C ALA A 106 -27.54 8.63 8.97
N SER A 107 -27.74 8.65 10.30
CA SER A 107 -27.92 9.88 11.09
C SER A 107 -26.70 10.80 11.07
N GLN A 108 -25.48 10.25 11.01
CA GLN A 108 -24.24 11.03 10.94
C GLN A 108 -23.96 11.52 9.51
N ARG A 109 -24.58 10.92 8.49
CA ARG A 109 -24.45 11.38 7.11
C ARG A 109 -25.14 12.73 6.87
N LEU A 110 -26.09 13.08 7.73
CA LEU A 110 -26.73 14.41 7.73
C LEU A 110 -25.83 15.49 8.34
N ASN A 111 -24.73 15.13 9.01
CA ASN A 111 -23.77 16.09 9.53
C ASN A 111 -22.83 16.56 8.41
N THR A 112 -23.30 17.55 7.64
CA THR A 112 -22.61 18.13 6.48
C THR A 112 -21.20 18.63 6.83
N LEU A 113 -21.02 19.20 8.02
CA LEU A 113 -19.72 19.71 8.49
C LEU A 113 -18.69 18.59 8.70
N LEU A 114 -19.11 17.47 9.31
CA LEU A 114 -18.24 16.31 9.51
C LEU A 114 -17.80 15.71 8.16
N ILE A 115 -18.73 15.58 7.21
CA ILE A 115 -18.43 15.07 5.87
C ILE A 115 -17.50 16.03 5.13
N ALA A 116 -17.79 17.33 5.17
CA ALA A 116 -16.98 18.36 4.51
C ALA A 116 -15.53 18.38 5.04
N SER A 117 -15.35 18.39 6.36
CA SER A 117 -14.03 18.34 7.01
C SER A 117 -13.24 17.08 6.61
N LYS A 118 -13.92 15.93 6.60
CA LYS A 118 -13.30 14.67 6.17
C LYS A 118 -12.95 14.67 4.68
N LYS A 119 -13.82 15.20 3.80
CA LYS A 119 -13.58 15.34 2.37
C LYS A 119 -12.35 16.20 2.09
N GLN A 120 -12.25 17.36 2.74
CA GLN A 120 -11.10 18.26 2.63
C GLN A 120 -9.78 17.59 3.02
N SER A 121 -9.80 16.64 3.98
CA SER A 121 -8.60 15.91 4.38
C SER A 121 -8.03 14.99 3.28
N TYR A 122 -8.89 14.58 2.33
CA TYR A 122 -8.55 13.73 1.18
C TYR A 122 -8.08 14.51 -0.03
N ASP A 123 -8.53 15.75 -0.19
CA ASP A 123 -8.07 16.66 -1.24
C ASP A 123 -6.61 17.10 -1.01
N ARG A 124 -6.06 16.84 0.18
CA ARG A 124 -4.64 17.04 0.47
C ARG A 124 -3.76 16.09 -0.35
N LEU A 125 -2.60 16.60 -0.77
CA LEU A 125 -1.54 15.84 -1.44
C LEU A 125 -1.23 14.51 -0.73
N PHE A 126 -1.12 13.43 -1.49
CA PHE A 126 -0.60 12.14 -1.00
C PHE A 126 0.91 12.22 -0.83
N ASP A 127 1.35 13.00 0.16
CA ASP A 127 2.75 13.37 0.33
C ASP A 127 3.63 12.17 0.68
N ILE A 128 4.41 11.70 -0.29
CA ILE A 128 5.50 10.73 -0.09
C ILE A 128 6.87 11.38 -0.25
N CYS A 129 6.99 12.69 -0.13
CA CYS A 129 8.28 13.38 -0.12
C CYS A 129 9.13 12.86 1.05
N ARG A 130 10.39 12.52 0.79
CA ARG A 130 11.33 12.11 1.84
C ARG A 130 11.79 13.30 2.66
N CYS A 131 11.92 14.48 2.04
CA CYS A 131 12.24 15.71 2.73
C CYS A 131 11.01 16.23 3.50
N LYS A 132 11.12 16.34 4.83
CA LYS A 132 10.08 16.90 5.70
C LYS A 132 10.41 18.27 6.25
N CYS A 133 11.63 18.75 5.99
CA CYS A 133 12.14 20.04 6.46
C CYS A 133 11.18 21.19 6.04
N LEU A 134 10.72 21.14 4.80
CA LEU A 134 9.65 21.94 4.22
C LEU A 134 8.39 22.05 5.10
N LYS A 135 7.80 20.92 5.46
CA LYS A 135 6.51 20.87 6.18
C LYS A 135 6.55 21.51 7.57
N LYS A 136 7.70 21.52 8.23
CA LYS A 136 7.82 22.10 9.57
C LYS A 136 7.83 23.62 9.52
N SER A 137 8.42 24.21 8.47
CA SER A 137 8.40 25.65 8.23
C SER A 137 7.00 26.15 7.87
N PHE A 138 6.19 25.34 7.19
CA PHE A 138 4.86 25.70 6.68
C PHE A 138 3.70 25.57 7.68
N LYS A 139 3.95 25.66 8.99
CA LYS A 139 2.88 25.54 9.99
C LYS A 139 1.87 26.70 9.98
N LYS A 140 2.14 27.80 9.26
CA LYS A 140 1.25 28.98 9.26
C LYS A 140 0.88 29.52 7.88
N GLU A 141 1.80 29.55 6.94
CA GLU A 141 1.53 29.89 5.53
C GLU A 141 2.84 29.60 4.78
N ILE A 142 2.74 29.23 3.52
CA ILE A 142 3.93 29.01 2.70
C ILE A 142 4.36 30.38 2.19
N ASP A 143 5.34 31.01 2.85
CA ASP A 143 6.04 32.17 2.30
C ASP A 143 7.23 31.68 1.45
N PRO A 144 7.21 31.88 0.12
CA PRO A 144 8.32 31.51 -0.75
C PRO A 144 9.61 32.27 -0.46
N LEU A 145 9.54 33.45 0.17
CA LEU A 145 10.69 34.32 0.45
C LEU A 145 11.48 33.85 1.67
N LEU A 146 10.79 33.36 2.72
CA LEU A 146 11.43 32.74 3.90
C LEU A 146 12.18 31.44 3.59
N PHE A 147 12.10 30.96 2.36
CA PHE A 147 12.68 29.69 1.98
C PHE A 147 14.21 29.75 1.96
N ARG A 148 14.79 30.76 1.28
CA ARG A 148 16.22 30.76 0.91
C ARG A 148 17.16 30.61 2.12
N ASP A 149 16.70 30.98 3.31
CA ASP A 149 17.49 31.00 4.53
C ASP A 149 17.33 29.76 5.43
N VAL A 150 16.37 28.88 5.15
CA VAL A 150 16.16 27.66 5.96
C VAL A 150 17.02 26.51 5.43
N GLY A 151 18.25 26.43 5.93
CA GLY A 151 19.17 25.33 5.65
C GLY A 151 18.53 23.95 5.89
N CYS A 152 18.21 23.24 4.81
CA CYS A 152 17.61 21.90 4.88
C CYS A 152 18.66 20.88 5.34
N ARG A 153 18.52 20.36 6.56
CA ARG A 153 19.44 19.34 7.14
C ARG A 153 19.04 17.89 6.81
N CYS A 154 18.07 17.71 5.91
CA CYS A 154 17.62 16.38 5.53
C CYS A 154 18.76 15.70 4.72
N SER A 155 19.01 14.39 4.91
CA SER A 155 20.08 13.71 4.13
C SER A 155 19.76 13.56 2.64
N ILE A 156 18.46 13.66 2.31
CA ILE A 156 17.96 13.77 0.96
C ILE A 156 17.07 14.99 0.91
N ASN A 157 17.60 16.05 0.31
CA ASN A 157 16.95 17.35 0.21
C ASN A 157 16.14 17.46 -1.08
N LEU A 158 14.99 18.14 -0.99
CA LEU A 158 14.31 18.60 -2.20
C LEU A 158 15.13 19.75 -2.78
N GLN A 159 15.48 19.66 -4.06
CA GLN A 159 16.26 20.69 -4.74
C GLN A 159 15.50 22.02 -4.78
N PRO A 160 16.20 23.17 -4.64
CA PRO A 160 15.59 24.50 -4.72
C PRO A 160 14.69 24.73 -5.93
N SER A 161 15.13 24.28 -7.09
CA SER A 161 14.40 24.37 -8.37
C SER A 161 13.05 23.63 -8.39
N LYS A 162 12.79 22.75 -7.41
CA LYS A 162 11.56 21.95 -7.31
C LYS A 162 10.64 22.41 -6.19
N TRP A 163 11.00 23.46 -5.45
CA TRP A 163 10.20 23.95 -4.33
C TRP A 163 8.89 24.57 -4.78
N GLU A 164 8.94 25.45 -5.77
CA GLU A 164 7.75 26.11 -6.31
C GLU A 164 6.71 25.08 -6.79
N PHE A 165 7.16 24.10 -7.59
CA PHE A 165 6.32 22.97 -7.99
C PHE A 165 5.75 22.21 -6.79
N TYR A 166 6.57 21.83 -5.81
CA TYR A 166 6.07 21.08 -4.65
C TYR A 166 5.07 21.87 -3.81
N ILE A 167 5.25 23.19 -3.69
CA ILE A 167 4.35 24.11 -3.00
C ILE A 167 3.01 24.19 -3.74
N ASP A 168 3.06 24.43 -5.05
CA ASP A 168 1.88 24.45 -5.92
C ASP A 168 1.08 23.15 -5.77
N GLN A 169 1.74 21.99 -5.83
CA GLN A 169 1.08 20.69 -5.68
C GLN A 169 0.50 20.45 -4.28
N CYS A 170 0.96 21.17 -3.26
CA CYS A 170 0.39 21.14 -1.91
C CYS A 170 -0.82 22.08 -1.74
N THR A 171 -0.99 23.07 -2.62
CA THR A 171 -1.99 24.15 -2.49
C THR A 171 -2.97 24.15 -3.66
N ILE A 172 -2.66 24.90 -4.72
CA ILE A 172 -3.56 25.22 -5.84
C ILE A 172 -3.49 24.22 -7.00
N ARG A 173 -2.38 23.47 -7.12
CA ARG A 173 -2.13 22.42 -8.11
C ARG A 173 -2.28 22.89 -9.57
N LYS A 174 -1.74 24.07 -9.91
CA LYS A 174 -1.76 24.62 -11.27
C LYS A 174 -0.60 24.14 -12.13
N MET A 175 0.54 23.81 -11.53
CA MET A 175 1.70 23.33 -12.27
C MET A 175 1.52 21.87 -12.66
N ILE A 176 1.99 21.53 -13.87
CA ILE A 176 1.96 20.17 -14.39
C ILE A 176 3.39 19.61 -14.49
N ILE A 177 3.50 18.29 -14.42
CA ILE A 177 4.72 17.56 -14.68
C ILE A 177 4.89 17.54 -16.19
N GLU A 178 5.88 18.27 -16.68
CA GLU A 178 6.24 18.25 -18.10
C GLU A 178 6.43 16.82 -18.59
N SER A 179 5.69 16.48 -19.64
CA SER A 179 5.89 15.24 -20.39
C SER A 179 7.23 15.35 -21.11
N LYS A 180 8.30 14.85 -20.51
CA LYS A 180 9.49 14.51 -21.29
C LYS A 180 9.05 13.53 -22.37
N ASP A 181 9.46 13.78 -23.62
CA ASP A 181 9.06 12.98 -24.77
C ASP A 181 9.07 11.49 -24.42
N ALA A 182 7.95 10.82 -24.69
CA ALA A 182 7.69 9.45 -24.29
C ALA A 182 8.70 8.42 -24.88
N GLY A 183 9.66 8.88 -25.69
CA GLY A 183 10.65 8.07 -26.41
C GLY A 183 11.64 7.30 -25.52
N GLU A 184 11.82 7.65 -24.24
CA GLU A 184 12.76 6.94 -23.35
C GLU A 184 12.13 6.38 -22.07
N MET A 185 10.81 6.46 -21.90
CA MET A 185 10.16 5.78 -20.78
C MET A 185 9.74 4.38 -21.21
N ILE A 186 10.53 3.37 -20.86
CA ILE A 186 10.10 1.96 -20.91
C ILE A 186 8.71 1.90 -20.26
N PRO A 187 7.66 1.45 -20.98
CA PRO A 187 6.31 1.34 -20.45
C PRO A 187 6.34 0.73 -19.04
N MET A 188 5.78 1.44 -18.06
CA MET A 188 5.93 1.08 -16.65
C MET A 188 5.44 -0.35 -16.34
N GLN A 189 4.50 -0.83 -17.16
CA GLN A 189 4.00 -2.20 -17.16
C GLN A 189 5.09 -3.22 -17.54
N GLN A 190 5.91 -2.93 -18.54
CA GLN A 190 7.05 -3.77 -18.95
C GLN A 190 8.10 -3.88 -17.83
N ILE A 191 8.45 -2.77 -17.15
CA ILE A 191 9.37 -2.83 -16.00
C ILE A 191 8.82 -3.71 -14.87
N TYR A 192 7.51 -3.66 -14.62
CA TYR A 192 6.87 -4.50 -13.63
C TYR A 192 6.89 -5.97 -14.05
N ASP A 193 6.56 -6.26 -15.30
CA ASP A 193 6.53 -7.61 -15.84
C ASP A 193 7.94 -8.21 -15.88
N GLU A 194 8.96 -7.44 -16.26
CA GLU A 194 10.37 -7.85 -16.18
C GLU A 194 10.81 -8.17 -14.75
N LYS A 195 10.50 -7.30 -13.78
CA LYS A 195 10.81 -7.57 -12.36
C LYS A 195 10.07 -8.79 -11.84
N LYS A 196 8.82 -8.99 -12.24
CA LYS A 196 8.01 -10.15 -11.90
C LYS A 196 8.59 -11.43 -12.51
N ILE A 197 9.01 -11.39 -13.77
CA ILE A 197 9.69 -12.50 -14.45
C ILE A 197 11.01 -12.82 -13.75
N LYS A 198 11.84 -11.82 -13.43
CA LYS A 198 13.12 -12.00 -12.74
C LYS A 198 12.93 -12.62 -11.35
N TRP A 199 11.90 -12.21 -10.62
CA TRP A 199 11.59 -12.78 -9.31
C TRP A 199 11.10 -14.23 -9.41
N LYS A 200 10.24 -14.55 -10.39
CA LYS A 200 9.81 -15.92 -10.67
C LYS A 200 10.99 -16.83 -11.03
N LYS A 201 11.89 -16.38 -11.91
CA LYS A 201 13.10 -17.12 -12.29
C LYS A 201 13.98 -17.42 -11.07
N LYS A 202 14.16 -16.46 -10.16
CA LYS A 202 14.94 -16.65 -8.93
C LYS A 202 14.34 -17.72 -8.01
N ILE A 203 13.01 -17.78 -7.89
CA ILE A 203 12.32 -18.81 -7.08
C ILE A 203 12.53 -20.20 -7.67
N ILE A 204 12.37 -20.33 -8.99
CA ILE A 204 12.55 -21.61 -9.69
C ILE A 204 13.99 -22.11 -9.51
N ALA A 205 15.00 -21.27 -9.73
CA ALA A 205 16.40 -21.64 -9.54
C ALA A 205 16.70 -22.11 -8.11
N THR A 206 16.18 -21.40 -7.10
CA THR A 206 16.36 -21.81 -5.69
C THR A 206 15.71 -23.17 -5.39
N ALA A 207 14.60 -23.50 -6.06
CA ALA A 207 13.95 -24.80 -5.90
C ALA A 207 14.74 -25.94 -6.57
N THR A 208 15.32 -25.69 -7.76
CA THR A 208 16.12 -26.68 -8.49
C THR A 208 17.43 -27.01 -7.76
N ASP A 209 18.09 -26.01 -7.17
CA ASP A 209 19.30 -26.21 -6.37
C ASP A 209 19.04 -27.04 -5.09
N SER A 210 17.81 -26.98 -4.55
CA SER A 210 17.44 -27.75 -3.36
C SER A 210 17.12 -29.22 -3.63
N GLU A 211 16.80 -29.58 -4.87
CA GLU A 211 16.58 -30.98 -5.27
C GLU A 211 17.91 -31.69 -5.57
N HIS A 212 18.88 -30.99 -6.16
CA HIS A 212 20.18 -31.60 -6.49
C HIS A 212 21.06 -31.89 -5.25
N ASN A 213 20.82 -31.21 -4.13
CA ASN A 213 21.50 -31.49 -2.86
C ASN A 213 20.85 -32.60 -2.01
N ARG A 214 19.71 -33.16 -2.44
CA ARG A 214 19.02 -34.25 -1.73
C ARG A 214 19.44 -35.66 -2.18
N GLU A 215 20.21 -35.78 -3.26
CA GLU A 215 20.67 -37.08 -3.79
C GLU A 215 22.07 -37.52 -3.32
N SER A 216 22.78 -36.72 -2.50
CA SER A 216 24.12 -37.09 -1.98
C SER A 216 24.19 -37.41 -0.48
N SER A 217 23.06 -37.73 0.16
CA SER A 217 23.08 -38.14 1.57
C SER A 217 22.09 -39.29 1.83
N LYS A 218 22.48 -40.48 1.38
CA LYS A 218 21.96 -41.77 1.88
C LYS A 218 23.11 -42.51 2.55
N THR A 219 23.26 -42.35 3.86
CA THR A 219 23.67 -43.43 4.78
C THR A 219 23.53 -43.00 6.23
N GLU A 220 23.04 -43.97 7.03
CA GLU A 220 23.05 -44.06 8.49
C GLU A 220 21.89 -43.41 9.28
N SER A 221 20.93 -44.28 9.60
CA SER A 221 20.14 -44.22 10.83
C SER A 221 21.07 -44.45 12.04
N PRO A 222 20.81 -43.84 13.21
CA PRO A 222 19.98 -44.57 14.17
C PRO A 222 19.14 -43.72 15.16
N SER A 223 18.25 -44.47 15.81
CA SER A 223 17.73 -44.32 17.17
C SER A 223 16.92 -43.06 17.55
N SER A 224 15.64 -43.33 17.74
CA SER A 224 14.66 -42.57 18.49
C SER A 224 15.01 -42.46 19.99
N GLU A 225 15.39 -41.26 20.43
CA GLU A 225 15.16 -40.82 21.81
C GLU A 225 14.48 -39.46 21.77
N SER A 226 13.23 -39.43 22.23
CA SER A 226 12.42 -38.22 22.28
C SER A 226 12.78 -37.41 23.53
N ASP A 227 13.71 -36.48 23.38
CA ASP A 227 14.04 -35.48 24.40
C ASP A 227 12.85 -34.55 24.65
N VAL A 228 12.16 -34.80 25.77
CA VAL A 228 11.13 -33.91 26.31
C VAL A 228 11.82 -32.88 27.19
N THR A 229 12.13 -31.71 26.64
CA THR A 229 12.74 -30.63 27.44
C THR A 229 11.67 -29.85 28.21
N TYR A 230 11.70 -29.93 29.55
CA TYR A 230 10.80 -29.19 30.43
C TYR A 230 11.20 -27.71 30.54
N CYS A 231 10.30 -26.79 30.18
CA CYS A 231 10.54 -25.36 30.35
C CYS A 231 10.08 -24.93 31.76
N SER A 232 11.03 -24.82 32.70
CA SER A 232 10.79 -24.38 34.08
C SER A 232 10.17 -22.98 34.19
N ARG A 233 10.23 -22.16 33.14
CA ARG A 233 9.70 -20.79 33.13
C ARG A 233 8.24 -20.65 32.70
N CYS A 234 7.68 -21.64 32.01
CA CYS A 234 6.27 -21.58 31.58
C CYS A 234 5.45 -22.83 31.95
N ASN A 235 6.03 -23.78 32.69
CA ASN A 235 5.36 -25.01 33.14
C ASN A 235 4.65 -25.77 32.01
N LYS A 236 5.21 -25.73 30.78
CA LYS A 236 4.64 -26.41 29.61
C LYS A 236 5.68 -27.24 28.90
N VAL A 237 5.27 -28.46 28.54
CA VAL A 237 6.04 -29.40 27.73
C VAL A 237 5.81 -29.06 26.26
N THR A 238 6.87 -28.79 25.50
CA THR A 238 6.75 -28.48 24.06
C THR A 238 7.71 -29.34 23.24
N ARG A 239 7.20 -29.99 22.19
CA ARG A 239 7.94 -30.89 21.28
C ARG A 239 8.81 -30.17 20.23
N SER A 240 9.08 -28.87 20.37
CA SER A 240 9.90 -28.15 19.38
C SER A 240 10.77 -27.08 20.01
N ARG A 241 12.04 -27.00 19.58
CA ARG A 241 13.02 -25.94 19.89
C ARG A 241 12.64 -24.57 19.31
N ILE A 242 11.34 -24.24 19.20
CA ILE A 242 10.90 -22.91 18.77
C ILE A 242 11.03 -21.96 19.96
N LYS A 243 12.19 -21.29 19.99
CA LYS A 243 12.61 -20.20 20.88
C LYS A 243 11.44 -19.44 21.54
N CYS A 244 11.15 -19.81 22.80
CA CYS A 244 10.22 -19.13 23.72
C CYS A 244 10.49 -17.61 23.86
N ASN A 245 11.70 -17.14 23.53
CA ASN A 245 12.10 -15.73 23.64
C ASN A 245 11.42 -14.76 22.65
N LYS A 246 10.77 -15.21 21.57
CA LYS A 246 10.16 -14.27 20.61
C LYS A 246 8.76 -13.77 21.01
N LEU A 247 8.03 -14.50 21.86
CA LEU A 247 6.66 -14.13 22.24
C LEU A 247 6.60 -13.15 23.42
N LEU A 248 7.66 -13.07 24.24
CA LEU A 248 7.77 -12.10 25.34
C LEU A 248 7.98 -10.66 24.86
N LYS A 249 8.51 -10.45 23.65
CA LYS A 249 8.82 -9.10 23.15
C LYS A 249 7.58 -8.35 22.63
N TYR A 250 6.47 -9.04 22.36
CA TYR A 250 5.24 -8.45 21.80
C TYR A 250 3.97 -9.11 22.34
N PRO A 251 3.60 -8.87 23.62
CA PRO A 251 2.42 -9.49 24.24
C PRO A 251 1.11 -9.18 23.49
N ARG A 252 1.03 -8.01 22.84
CA ARG A 252 -0.14 -7.63 22.01
C ARG A 252 -0.26 -8.43 20.71
N LEU A 253 0.84 -8.95 20.15
CA LEU A 253 0.83 -9.78 18.95
C LEU A 253 0.42 -11.22 19.28
N ALA A 254 0.83 -11.73 20.44
CA ALA A 254 0.40 -13.03 20.95
C ALA A 254 -1.12 -13.07 21.21
N ALA A 255 -1.68 -12.02 21.83
CA ALA A 255 -3.12 -11.89 22.05
C ALA A 255 -3.94 -11.80 20.74
N ALA A 256 -3.35 -11.26 19.68
CA ALA A 256 -3.99 -11.19 18.37
C ALA A 256 -4.01 -12.54 17.65
N LEU A 257 -2.98 -13.37 17.83
CA LEU A 257 -2.90 -14.71 17.23
C LEU A 257 -3.87 -15.70 17.90
N TYR A 258 -4.06 -15.60 19.22
CA TYR A 258 -5.02 -16.43 19.96
C TYR A 258 -6.50 -16.17 19.61
N ARG A 259 -6.82 -15.04 18.94
CA ARG A 259 -8.19 -14.74 18.50
C ARG A 259 -8.56 -15.36 17.15
N PHE A 260 -7.62 -16.00 16.46
CA PHE A 260 -7.85 -16.58 15.13
C PHE A 260 -7.85 -18.11 15.10
N ASP A 261 -7.50 -18.78 16.21
CA ASP A 261 -7.65 -20.23 16.37
C ASP A 261 -8.90 -20.54 17.22
N ILE A 262 -10.07 -20.40 16.60
CA ILE A 262 -11.22 -21.25 16.91
C ILE A 262 -11.73 -21.76 15.55
N SER A 263 -11.32 -22.98 15.22
CA SER A 263 -11.92 -23.79 14.16
C SER A 263 -13.10 -24.61 14.70
N PRO A 264 -13.91 -25.22 13.81
CA PRO A 264 -15.34 -25.40 13.98
C PRO A 264 -15.75 -26.83 14.40
N HIS A 265 -16.97 -26.98 14.91
CA HIS A 265 -17.97 -28.04 14.59
C HIS A 265 -19.16 -27.92 15.57
N VAL A 266 -20.38 -27.67 15.06
CA VAL A 266 -21.48 -28.63 14.79
C VAL A 266 -22.17 -29.16 16.04
N ALA A 267 -23.47 -28.85 16.14
CA ALA A 267 -24.50 -29.85 16.44
C ALA A 267 -25.86 -29.35 15.91
N SER A 268 -26.40 -30.13 14.98
CA SER A 268 -27.82 -30.27 14.66
C SER A 268 -28.63 -30.71 15.87
N VAL A 269 -29.81 -30.11 16.09
CA VAL A 269 -31.16 -30.72 16.06
C VAL A 269 -32.13 -29.61 15.68
#